data_AF-A0A9D5NWJ8-F1
#
_entry.id   AF-A0A9D5NWJ8-F1
#
_cell.length_a   1.000
_cell.length_b   1.000
_cell.length_c   1.000
_cell.angle_alpha   90.00
_cell.angle_beta   90.00
_cell.angle_gamma   90.00
#
_symmetry.space_group_name_H-M   'P 1'
#
loop_
_entity.id
_entity.type
_entity.pdbx_description
1 polymer ?
#
loop_
_entity_poly.entity_id
_entity_poly.type
_entity_poly.pdbx_seq_one_letter_code
_entity_poly.pdbx_strand_id
1 'polypeptide(L)'
;MKRITILLWLSMCIGQMSADNYKVLKVNDANLKFSNGKTVHVGDVFSDVKDIDWKEDKQAVRVINLTTKKPMLFVGKEWIKKKGVDVLYNDRQLSTHEGSDGRTEPTIYDKLRTIFEDEYNLLDSVEVNTDLDLSGGNHFQVTYKYGDATITKKLAQTDKTVIFDKSLFVIDGKALDPKDVTMSIDYVDGASGLVIFVKDNIKLFVFPDSL
;
A
#
# COMPACT_ATOMS: atom_id res chain seq x y z
N MET A 1 -11.73 -49.45 39.27
CA MET A 1 -10.71 -48.52 39.81
C MET A 1 -9.78 -48.07 38.68
N LYS A 2 -9.67 -46.74 38.49
CA LYS A 2 -8.46 -46.02 38.07
C LYS A 2 -7.83 -46.33 36.69
N ARG A 3 -8.53 -46.34 35.55
CA ARG A 3 -7.83 -46.32 34.23
C ARG A 3 -8.45 -45.50 33.08
N ILE A 4 -9.57 -44.80 33.25
CA ILE A 4 -10.24 -44.12 32.11
C ILE A 4 -10.39 -42.59 32.30
N THR A 5 -9.89 -42.03 33.40
CA THR A 5 -10.11 -40.60 33.72
C THR A 5 -8.86 -39.71 33.60
N ILE A 6 -7.84 -40.13 32.84
CA ILE A 6 -6.57 -39.37 32.69
C ILE A 6 -6.28 -38.96 31.23
N LEU A 7 -7.07 -39.40 30.25
CA LEU A 7 -6.84 -39.07 28.83
C LEU A 7 -7.74 -37.95 28.28
N LEU A 8 -8.47 -37.24 29.15
CA LEU A 8 -9.36 -36.13 28.76
C LEU A 8 -8.89 -34.78 29.31
N TRP A 9 -7.71 -34.74 29.92
CA TRP A 9 -7.12 -33.54 30.52
C TRP A 9 -5.82 -33.09 29.82
N LEU A 10 -5.57 -33.58 28.59
CA LEU A 10 -4.35 -33.32 27.84
C LEU A 10 -4.62 -32.84 26.39
N SER A 11 -5.71 -32.11 26.17
CA SER A 11 -6.03 -31.51 24.86
C SER A 11 -6.37 -30.02 24.92
N MET A 12 -6.28 -29.38 26.09
CA MET A 12 -6.53 -27.94 26.25
C MET A 12 -5.20 -27.17 26.35
N CYS A 13 -4.37 -27.30 25.32
CA CYS A 13 -3.13 -26.56 25.07
C CYS A 13 -2.68 -27.05 23.69
N ILE A 14 -2.47 -26.27 22.62
CA ILE A 14 -2.16 -24.86 22.45
C ILE A 14 -2.68 -24.49 21.06
N GLY A 15 -3.47 -23.44 21.01
CA GLY A 15 -3.78 -22.71 19.79
C GLY A 15 -3.84 -21.24 20.15
N GLN A 16 -2.82 -20.72 20.84
CA GLN A 16 -2.59 -19.28 20.80
C GLN A 16 -2.25 -18.97 19.34
N MET A 17 -3.27 -18.63 18.56
CA MET A 17 -3.06 -17.83 17.37
C MET A 17 -2.19 -16.67 17.83
N SER A 18 -0.97 -16.59 17.31
CA SER A 18 -0.10 -15.45 17.54
C SER A 18 -0.87 -14.22 17.06
N ALA A 19 -1.47 -13.49 17.99
CA ALA A 19 -2.07 -12.21 17.66
C ALA A 19 -0.90 -11.29 17.31
N ASP A 20 -0.81 -10.93 16.03
CA ASP A 20 0.20 -9.99 15.58
C ASP A 20 -0.01 -8.67 16.30
N ASN A 21 1.04 -8.15 16.93
CA ASN A 21 1.00 -6.83 17.55
C ASN A 21 1.44 -5.78 16.54
N TYR A 22 0.70 -4.69 16.46
CA TYR A 22 0.95 -3.57 15.57
C TYR A 22 1.28 -2.34 16.39
N LYS A 23 2.42 -1.69 16.11
CA LYS A 23 2.77 -0.40 16.72
C LYS A 23 2.42 0.72 15.76
N VAL A 24 1.67 1.70 16.23
CA VAL A 24 1.26 2.89 15.47
C VAL A 24 2.48 3.78 15.20
N LEU A 25 2.69 4.10 13.92
CA LEU A 25 3.74 5.01 13.44
C LEU A 25 3.18 6.37 13.01
N LYS A 26 1.98 6.39 12.43
CA LYS A 26 1.29 7.61 12.00
C LYS A 26 -0.23 7.40 12.07
N VAL A 27 -0.95 8.44 12.45
CA VAL A 27 -2.42 8.52 12.43
C VAL A 27 -2.76 9.86 11.80
N ASN A 28 -3.70 9.88 10.86
CA ASN A 28 -4.11 11.12 10.21
C ASN A 28 -5.37 11.77 10.80
N ASP A 29 -5.99 11.18 11.81
CA ASP A 29 -7.14 11.74 12.51
C ASP A 29 -6.90 11.72 14.02
N ALA A 30 -6.80 12.90 14.64
CA ALA A 30 -6.57 13.06 16.07
C ALA A 30 -7.74 12.57 16.94
N ASN A 31 -8.93 12.37 16.35
CA ASN A 31 -10.13 11.90 17.02
C ASN A 31 -10.40 10.40 16.80
N LEU A 32 -9.51 9.70 16.07
CA LEU A 32 -9.62 8.26 15.88
C LEU A 32 -9.51 7.55 17.24
N LYS A 33 -10.41 6.61 17.50
CA LYS A 33 -10.48 5.89 18.77
C LYS A 33 -10.32 4.39 18.55
N PHE A 34 -9.81 3.73 19.57
CA PHE A 34 -10.03 2.31 19.74
C PHE A 34 -11.48 2.04 20.18
N SER A 35 -11.96 0.82 19.98
CA SER A 35 -13.29 0.34 20.38
C SER A 35 -13.55 0.45 21.88
N ASN A 36 -12.49 0.55 22.70
CA ASN A 36 -12.58 0.81 24.15
C ASN A 36 -12.71 2.31 24.50
N GLY A 37 -12.78 3.20 23.50
CA GLY A 37 -12.95 4.65 23.67
C GLY A 37 -11.66 5.46 23.84
N LYS A 38 -10.49 4.81 23.97
CA LYS A 38 -9.19 5.51 24.03
C LYS A 38 -8.83 6.06 22.64
N THR A 39 -8.37 7.30 22.57
CA THR A 39 -7.81 7.86 21.33
C THR A 39 -6.55 7.12 20.89
N VAL A 40 -6.45 6.84 19.60
CA VAL A 40 -5.29 6.20 18.98
C VAL A 40 -4.17 7.23 18.85
N HIS A 41 -3.00 6.94 19.42
CA HIS A 41 -1.83 7.80 19.32
C HIS A 41 -0.64 7.08 18.70
N VAL A 42 0.30 7.87 18.15
CA VAL A 42 1.60 7.35 17.72
C VAL A 42 2.30 6.67 18.89
N GLY A 43 2.81 5.46 18.64
CA GLY A 43 3.45 4.63 19.66
C GLY A 43 2.53 3.65 20.38
N ASP A 44 1.20 3.80 20.28
CA ASP A 44 0.27 2.80 20.81
C ASP A 44 0.48 1.44 20.12
N VAL A 45 0.19 0.37 20.85
CA VAL A 45 0.26 -1.01 20.38
C VAL A 45 -1.11 -1.67 20.51
N PHE A 46 -1.54 -2.36 19.47
CA PHE A 46 -2.79 -3.11 19.44
C PHE A 46 -2.61 -4.43 18.69
N SER A 47 -3.50 -5.40 18.91
CA SER A 47 -3.38 -6.75 18.36
C SER A 47 -4.34 -7.04 17.22
N ASP A 48 -5.44 -6.28 17.09
CA ASP A 48 -6.39 -6.43 16.00
C ASP A 48 -6.79 -5.05 15.46
N VAL A 49 -6.73 -4.89 14.14
CA VAL A 49 -7.20 -3.68 13.45
C VAL A 49 -8.71 -3.44 13.63
N LYS A 50 -9.48 -4.48 13.98
CA LYS A 50 -10.89 -4.35 14.42
C LYS A 50 -11.04 -3.63 15.76
N ASP A 51 -9.96 -3.48 16.52
CA ASP A 51 -9.94 -2.67 17.74
C ASP A 51 -9.99 -1.17 17.43
N ILE A 52 -9.84 -0.74 16.17
CA ILE A 52 -9.97 0.66 15.76
C ILE A 52 -11.42 0.95 15.33
N ASP A 53 -12.02 1.98 15.92
CA ASP A 53 -13.37 2.46 15.61
C ASP A 53 -13.33 3.42 14.40
N TRP A 54 -13.31 2.83 13.21
CA TRP A 54 -13.33 3.56 11.94
C TRP A 54 -14.68 4.24 11.68
N LYS A 55 -14.64 5.55 11.40
CA LYS A 55 -15.80 6.42 11.18
C LYS A 55 -15.81 7.10 9.81
N GLU A 56 -14.63 7.39 9.27
CA GLU A 56 -14.48 8.11 8.00
C GLU A 56 -13.66 7.28 7.00
N ASP A 57 -14.06 7.28 5.72
CA ASP A 57 -13.38 6.54 4.65
C ASP A 57 -11.90 6.95 4.52
N LYS A 58 -11.59 8.20 4.86
CA LYS A 58 -10.26 8.83 4.78
C LYS A 58 -9.43 8.72 6.06
N GLN A 59 -9.90 8.02 7.09
CA GLN A 59 -9.02 7.69 8.22
C GLN A 59 -7.95 6.70 7.76
N ALA A 60 -6.74 6.88 8.25
CA ALA A 60 -5.60 6.03 7.93
C ALA A 60 -4.64 5.93 9.12
N VAL A 61 -4.13 4.72 9.34
CA VAL A 61 -3.16 4.42 10.38
C VAL A 61 -2.01 3.63 9.77
N ARG A 62 -0.81 4.20 9.81
CA ARG A 62 0.42 3.49 9.45
C ARG A 62 0.94 2.80 10.69
N VAL A 63 1.27 1.52 10.57
CA VAL A 63 1.80 0.70 11.67
C VAL A 63 3.05 -0.05 11.23
N ILE A 64 3.77 -0.61 12.20
CA ILE A 64 4.71 -1.70 11.97
C ILE A 64 4.18 -2.95 12.68
N ASN A 65 4.09 -4.05 11.94
CA ASN A 65 3.82 -5.36 12.53
C ASN A 65 5.08 -5.78 13.32
N LEU A 66 4.94 -5.99 14.62
CA LEU A 66 6.03 -6.28 15.53
C LEU A 66 6.57 -7.71 15.35
N THR A 67 5.79 -8.62 14.78
CA THR A 67 6.20 -9.99 14.41
C THR A 67 7.02 -9.96 13.13
N THR A 68 6.46 -9.46 12.04
CA THR A 68 7.08 -9.51 10.70
C THR A 68 8.06 -8.37 10.44
N LYS A 69 8.08 -7.34 11.31
CA LYS A 69 8.82 -6.08 11.14
C LYS A 69 8.46 -5.31 9.86
N LYS A 70 7.34 -5.65 9.22
CA LYS A 70 6.88 -4.99 8.00
C LYS A 70 6.00 -3.78 8.34
N PRO A 71 6.21 -2.62 7.69
CA PRO A 71 5.28 -1.52 7.77
C PRO A 71 3.98 -1.90 7.04
N MET A 72 2.85 -1.44 7.57
CA MET A 72 1.52 -1.67 7.00
C MET A 72 0.70 -0.38 7.09
N LEU A 73 -0.30 -0.25 6.21
CA LEU A 73 -1.25 0.86 6.20
C LEU A 73 -2.66 0.29 6.33
N PHE A 74 -3.38 0.73 7.36
CA PHE A 74 -4.80 0.45 7.53
C PHE A 74 -5.61 1.69 7.17
N VAL A 75 -6.70 1.53 6.43
CA VAL A 75 -7.53 2.64 5.93
C VAL A 75 -9.01 2.43 6.23
N GLY A 76 -9.70 3.49 6.60
CA GLY A 76 -11.10 3.46 7.03
C GLY A 76 -12.04 2.94 5.95
N LYS A 77 -11.84 3.34 4.68
CA LYS A 77 -12.66 2.87 3.54
C LYS A 77 -12.78 1.35 3.45
N GLU A 78 -11.74 0.63 3.88
CA GLU A 78 -11.76 -0.83 3.88
C GLU A 78 -12.58 -1.36 5.05
N TRP A 79 -12.41 -0.82 6.25
CA TRP A 79 -13.01 -1.35 7.47
C TRP A 79 -14.46 -0.89 7.70
N ILE A 80 -14.82 0.29 7.19
CA ILE A 80 -16.20 0.80 7.22
C ILE A 80 -17.09 -0.03 6.28
N LYS A 81 -16.60 -0.32 5.07
CA LYS A 81 -17.33 -1.15 4.09
C LYS A 81 -17.35 -2.64 4.46
N LYS A 82 -16.40 -3.11 5.28
CA LYS A 82 -16.28 -4.51 5.74
C LYS A 82 -17.18 -4.89 6.94
N LYS A 83 -18.08 -4.02 7.44
CA LYS A 83 -19.06 -4.36 8.51
C LYS A 83 -20.09 -5.47 8.14
N GLY A 84 -19.92 -6.20 7.03
CA GLY A 84 -20.84 -7.25 6.59
C GLY A 84 -20.25 -8.55 6.02
N VAL A 85 -18.93 -8.70 5.81
CA VAL A 85 -18.34 -9.93 5.25
C VAL A 85 -16.93 -10.15 5.77
N ASP A 86 -16.63 -11.38 6.17
CA ASP A 86 -15.35 -11.85 6.71
C ASP A 86 -14.12 -11.41 5.88
N VAL A 87 -13.06 -11.12 6.63
CA VAL A 87 -11.80 -10.54 6.16
C VAL A 87 -11.08 -11.50 5.20
N LEU A 88 -11.02 -11.15 3.92
CA LEU A 88 -9.94 -11.63 3.06
C LEU A 88 -8.69 -10.82 3.38
N TYR A 89 -7.78 -11.46 4.11
CA TYR A 89 -6.38 -11.06 4.21
C TYR A 89 -5.84 -10.92 2.78
N ASN A 90 -5.45 -9.71 2.37
CA ASN A 90 -4.72 -9.54 1.12
C ASN A 90 -3.25 -9.87 1.38
N ASP A 91 -2.98 -11.16 1.59
CA ASP A 91 -1.63 -11.72 1.71
C ASP A 91 -1.00 -11.86 0.32
N ARG A 92 -1.10 -10.80 -0.50
CA ARG A 92 -0.51 -10.80 -1.85
C ARG A 92 0.99 -10.76 -1.67
N GLN A 93 1.57 -11.96 -1.79
CA GLN A 93 2.98 -12.24 -1.96
C GLN A 93 3.67 -11.11 -2.73
N LEU A 94 4.73 -10.57 -2.13
CA LEU A 94 5.90 -10.15 -2.89
C LEU A 94 6.26 -11.33 -3.79
N SER A 95 5.98 -11.22 -5.08
CA SER A 95 6.30 -12.26 -6.06
C SER A 95 7.82 -12.46 -6.06
N THR A 96 8.28 -13.55 -5.47
CA THR A 96 9.57 -14.15 -5.80
C THR A 96 9.37 -14.90 -7.10
N HIS A 97 9.88 -14.38 -8.21
CA HIS A 97 9.89 -15.11 -9.47
C HIS A 97 11.02 -16.15 -9.45
N GLU A 98 10.82 -17.26 -8.75
CA GLU A 98 11.57 -18.49 -9.05
C GLU A 98 10.85 -19.21 -10.19
N GLY A 99 11.21 -18.84 -11.41
CA GLY A 99 10.74 -19.43 -12.65
C GLY A 99 11.92 -19.71 -13.58
N SER A 100 12.85 -20.55 -13.13
CA SER A 100 13.93 -21.10 -13.95
C SER A 100 13.36 -22.20 -14.86
N ASP A 101 12.62 -21.83 -15.88
CA ASP A 101 12.29 -22.70 -17.01
C ASP A 101 12.80 -22.02 -18.29
N GLY A 102 13.88 -22.57 -18.86
CA GLY A 102 14.66 -22.03 -19.99
C GLY A 102 13.87 -21.37 -21.13
N ARG A 103 13.55 -20.09 -20.97
CA ARG A 103 12.72 -19.28 -21.88
C ARG A 103 13.39 -17.94 -22.12
N THR A 104 13.27 -17.48 -23.36
CA THR A 104 13.64 -16.18 -23.89
C THR A 104 13.53 -15.06 -22.84
N GLU A 105 14.61 -14.31 -22.65
CA GLU A 105 14.64 -13.11 -21.80
C GLU A 105 13.37 -12.27 -22.00
N PRO A 106 12.62 -11.94 -20.94
CA PRO A 106 11.37 -11.20 -21.07
C PRO A 106 11.60 -9.84 -21.73
N THR A 107 10.74 -9.48 -22.67
CA THR A 107 10.87 -8.21 -23.39
C THR A 107 10.63 -7.03 -22.44
N ILE A 108 11.08 -5.83 -22.84
CA ILE A 108 10.79 -4.61 -22.07
C ILE A 108 9.28 -4.43 -21.84
N TYR A 109 8.43 -4.79 -22.80
CA TYR A 109 6.97 -4.71 -22.68
C TYR A 109 6.40 -5.67 -21.63
N ASP A 110 6.98 -6.87 -21.51
CA ASP A 110 6.56 -7.86 -20.52
C ASP A 110 6.93 -7.39 -19.11
N LYS A 111 8.13 -6.82 -18.96
CA LYS A 111 8.58 -6.22 -17.70
C LYS A 111 7.73 -5.03 -17.30
N LEU A 112 7.38 -4.15 -18.23
CA LEU A 112 6.62 -2.93 -17.93
C LEU A 112 5.21 -3.22 -17.39
N ARG A 113 4.50 -4.19 -17.97
CA ARG A 113 3.09 -4.47 -17.63
C ARG A 113 2.86 -4.98 -16.21
N THR A 114 3.90 -5.50 -15.55
CA THR A 114 3.79 -6.14 -14.23
C THR A 114 4.25 -5.26 -13.08
N ILE A 115 4.86 -4.10 -13.36
CA ILE A 115 5.43 -3.22 -12.33
C ILE A 115 4.35 -2.58 -11.47
N PHE A 116 3.27 -2.10 -12.09
CA PHE A 116 2.26 -1.28 -11.42
C PHE A 116 0.99 -2.06 -11.12
N GLU A 117 0.49 -1.89 -9.90
CA GLU A 117 -0.81 -2.36 -9.46
C GLU A 117 -1.94 -1.44 -9.98
N ASP A 118 -3.19 -1.86 -9.78
CA ASP A 118 -4.37 -1.08 -10.17
C ASP A 118 -4.70 0.03 -9.17
N GLU A 119 -4.21 -0.08 -7.93
CA GLU A 119 -4.61 0.79 -6.83
C GLU A 119 -3.43 1.06 -5.87
N TYR A 120 -3.31 2.32 -5.43
CA TYR A 120 -2.35 2.75 -4.43
C TYR A 120 -3.02 3.65 -3.38
N ASN A 121 -2.68 3.42 -2.10
CA ASN A 121 -3.13 4.25 -0.98
C ASN A 121 -1.98 5.17 -0.53
N LEU A 122 -2.12 6.47 -0.79
CA LEU A 122 -1.10 7.48 -0.56
C LEU A 122 -1.36 8.28 0.72
N LEU A 123 -0.78 7.84 1.83
CA LEU A 123 -0.68 8.63 3.05
C LEU A 123 0.59 9.48 3.10
N ASP A 124 1.74 8.83 2.84
CA ASP A 124 3.06 9.45 2.72
C ASP A 124 3.56 9.28 1.27
N SER A 125 4.44 8.32 1.05
CA SER A 125 4.89 7.83 -0.24
C SER A 125 4.59 6.34 -0.39
N VAL A 126 4.49 5.88 -1.62
CA VAL A 126 4.47 4.47 -1.99
C VAL A 126 5.65 4.21 -2.92
N GLU A 127 6.47 3.23 -2.53
CA GLU A 127 7.62 2.79 -3.31
C GLU A 127 7.25 1.53 -4.11
N VAL A 128 7.53 1.56 -5.41
CA VAL A 128 7.32 0.45 -6.33
C VAL A 128 8.67 0.05 -6.89
N ASN A 129 9.11 -1.16 -6.56
CA ASN A 129 10.37 -1.69 -7.05
C ASN A 129 10.25 -2.18 -8.49
N THR A 130 11.30 -1.99 -9.27
CA THR A 130 11.39 -2.45 -10.64
C THR A 130 12.78 -3.00 -10.94
N ASP A 131 12.83 -3.99 -11.81
CA ASP A 131 14.08 -4.53 -12.36
C ASP A 131 14.57 -3.76 -13.59
N LEU A 132 13.89 -2.67 -13.96
CA LEU A 132 14.31 -1.79 -15.04
C LEU A 132 15.42 -0.85 -14.57
N ASP A 133 16.36 -0.58 -15.46
CA ASP A 133 17.37 0.45 -15.27
C ASP A 133 16.77 1.83 -15.55
N LEU A 134 16.55 2.59 -14.48
CA LEU A 134 16.03 3.96 -14.52
C LEU A 134 17.13 5.03 -14.61
N SER A 135 18.38 4.63 -14.89
CA SER A 135 19.49 5.54 -15.16
C SER A 135 19.44 6.07 -16.61
N GLY A 136 20.37 6.95 -16.97
CA GLY A 136 20.51 7.43 -18.37
C GLY A 136 19.33 8.26 -18.90
N GLY A 137 18.47 8.79 -18.02
CA GLY A 137 17.29 9.58 -18.39
C GLY A 137 16.01 8.77 -18.57
N ASN A 138 16.08 7.43 -18.48
CA ASN A 138 14.91 6.57 -18.45
C ASN A 138 14.01 6.92 -17.27
N HIS A 139 12.70 7.02 -17.47
CA HIS A 139 11.80 7.35 -16.38
C HIS A 139 10.37 6.93 -16.63
N PHE A 140 9.60 6.89 -15.55
CA PHE A 140 8.15 6.82 -15.64
C PHE A 140 7.54 8.21 -15.51
N GLN A 141 6.44 8.41 -16.21
CA GLN A 141 5.59 9.58 -16.04
C GLN A 141 4.14 9.15 -15.83
N VAL A 142 3.43 9.90 -15.00
CA VAL A 142 1.98 9.75 -14.82
C VAL A 142 1.26 10.82 -15.62
N THR A 143 0.08 10.47 -16.13
CA THR A 143 -0.88 11.44 -16.67
C THR A 143 -2.22 11.27 -15.97
N TYR A 144 -2.81 12.37 -15.50
CA TYR A 144 -4.11 12.35 -14.81
C TYR A 144 -4.87 13.67 -14.99
N LYS A 145 -6.18 13.63 -14.74
CA LYS A 145 -7.02 14.84 -14.75
C LYS A 145 -7.09 15.48 -13.38
N TYR A 146 -6.98 16.80 -13.34
CA TYR A 146 -7.18 17.61 -12.14
C TYR A 146 -8.12 18.77 -12.47
N GLY A 147 -9.42 18.57 -12.20
CA GLY A 147 -10.45 19.48 -12.72
C GLY A 147 -10.50 19.39 -14.24
N ASP A 148 -10.42 20.53 -14.92
CA ASP A 148 -10.42 20.60 -16.39
C ASP A 148 -9.01 20.47 -17.00
N ALA A 149 -7.96 20.42 -16.18
CA ALA A 149 -6.59 20.29 -16.63
C ALA A 149 -6.16 18.82 -16.72
N THR A 150 -5.37 18.49 -17.73
CA THR A 150 -4.59 17.25 -17.80
C THR A 150 -3.17 17.56 -17.33
N ILE A 151 -2.72 16.83 -16.30
CA ILE A 151 -1.38 16.95 -15.74
C ILE A 151 -0.58 15.73 -16.17
N THR A 152 0.60 15.96 -16.75
CA THR A 152 1.61 14.93 -16.99
C THR A 152 2.84 15.25 -16.17
N LYS A 153 3.34 14.27 -15.42
CA LYS A 153 4.47 14.49 -14.51
C LYS A 153 5.37 13.27 -14.42
N LYS A 154 6.68 13.51 -14.48
CA LYS A 154 7.69 12.50 -14.18
C LYS A 154 7.57 12.06 -12.72
N LEU A 155 7.57 10.76 -12.48
CA LEU A 155 7.59 10.18 -11.14
C LEU A 155 8.98 10.38 -10.51
N ALA A 156 8.98 10.61 -9.20
CA ALA A 156 10.20 10.53 -8.43
C ALA A 156 10.73 9.09 -8.50
N GLN A 157 12.04 8.94 -8.61
CA GLN A 157 12.65 7.63 -8.81
C GLN A 157 14.08 7.59 -8.29
N THR A 158 14.52 6.38 -7.96
CA THR A 158 15.92 5.98 -7.79
C THR A 158 16.27 4.94 -8.87
N ASP A 159 17.46 4.35 -8.83
CA ASP A 159 17.91 3.39 -9.85
C ASP A 159 16.96 2.21 -10.09
N LYS A 160 16.24 1.76 -9.04
CA LYS A 160 15.35 0.59 -9.08
C LYS A 160 13.98 0.79 -8.41
N THR A 161 13.66 2.02 -8.02
CA THR A 161 12.43 2.31 -7.30
C THR A 161 11.74 3.51 -7.91
N VAL A 162 10.43 3.38 -8.14
CA VAL A 162 9.54 4.45 -8.54
C VAL A 162 8.73 4.86 -7.32
N ILE A 163 8.56 6.16 -7.11
CA ILE A 163 7.97 6.70 -5.89
C ILE A 163 6.73 7.51 -6.27
N PHE A 164 5.57 7.08 -5.75
CA PHE A 164 4.37 7.91 -5.70
C PHE A 164 4.40 8.72 -4.40
N ASP A 165 4.32 10.03 -4.50
CA ASP A 165 4.22 10.93 -3.34
C ASP A 165 3.31 12.12 -3.65
N LYS A 166 3.09 12.96 -2.64
CA LYS A 166 2.25 14.17 -2.79
C LYS A 166 2.88 15.24 -3.68
N SER A 167 4.16 15.08 -4.09
CA SER A 167 4.76 16.00 -5.05
C SER A 167 4.02 15.96 -6.38
N LEU A 168 3.30 14.88 -6.71
CA LEU A 168 2.42 14.81 -7.88
C LEU A 168 1.52 16.04 -8.01
N PHE A 169 1.02 16.55 -6.89
CA PHE A 169 0.13 17.71 -6.84
C PHE A 169 0.85 19.06 -6.81
N VAL A 170 2.14 19.13 -7.14
CA VAL A 170 2.90 20.39 -7.21
C VAL A 170 3.18 20.75 -8.68
N ILE A 171 2.62 21.85 -9.17
CA ILE A 171 2.80 22.32 -10.56
C ILE A 171 3.47 23.69 -10.53
N ASP A 172 4.60 23.84 -11.22
CA ASP A 172 5.39 25.07 -11.26
C ASP A 172 5.69 25.65 -9.87
N GLY A 173 5.99 24.77 -8.91
CA GLY A 173 6.27 25.12 -7.52
C GLY A 173 5.04 25.46 -6.67
N LYS A 174 3.83 25.45 -7.25
CA LYS A 174 2.57 25.67 -6.52
C LYS A 174 1.93 24.34 -6.16
N ALA A 175 1.66 24.14 -4.88
CA ALA A 175 0.89 23.00 -4.42
C ALA A 175 -0.60 23.17 -4.79
N LEU A 176 -1.16 22.11 -5.35
CA LEU A 176 -2.59 21.89 -5.53
C LEU A 176 -3.10 21.05 -4.37
N ASP A 177 -4.40 21.16 -4.07
CA ASP A 177 -5.01 20.34 -3.03
C ASP A 177 -4.96 18.85 -3.43
N PRO A 178 -4.28 18.00 -2.65
CA PRO A 178 -4.19 16.58 -2.97
C PRO A 178 -5.57 15.92 -2.92
N LYS A 179 -5.91 15.13 -3.93
CA LYS A 179 -7.20 14.43 -4.01
C LYS A 179 -7.05 13.11 -4.76
N ASP A 180 -8.08 12.28 -4.65
CA ASP A 180 -8.14 11.02 -5.38
C ASP A 180 -8.12 11.26 -6.88
N VAL A 181 -7.28 10.52 -7.59
CA VAL A 181 -7.14 10.62 -9.05
C VAL A 181 -7.06 9.23 -9.66
N THR A 182 -7.49 9.15 -10.93
CA THR A 182 -7.22 8.00 -11.80
C THR A 182 -6.18 8.43 -12.82
N MET A 183 -5.12 7.63 -12.95
CA MET A 183 -3.95 7.96 -13.74
C MET A 183 -3.60 6.86 -14.75
N SER A 184 -2.90 7.26 -15.80
CA SER A 184 -2.13 6.37 -16.66
C SER A 184 -0.64 6.57 -16.42
N ILE A 185 0.15 5.55 -16.71
CA ILE A 185 1.60 5.56 -16.62
C ILE A 185 2.18 5.19 -17.98
N ASP A 186 3.17 5.97 -18.38
CA ASP A 186 4.04 5.69 -19.51
C ASP A 186 5.49 5.57 -19.03
N TYR A 187 6.26 4.75 -19.74
CA TYR A 187 7.72 4.69 -19.63
C TYR A 187 8.34 5.49 -20.77
N VAL A 188 9.34 6.29 -20.46
CA VAL A 188 10.08 7.10 -21.43
C VAL A 188 11.52 6.61 -21.48
N ASP A 189 11.94 6.15 -22.65
CA ASP A 189 13.33 5.81 -22.95
C ASP A 189 14.15 7.10 -23.13
N GLY A 190 15.16 7.29 -22.28
CA GLY A 190 15.95 8.53 -22.24
C GLY A 190 16.85 8.74 -23.44
N ALA A 191 17.25 7.66 -24.12
CA ALA A 191 18.17 7.74 -25.26
C ALA A 191 17.44 8.09 -26.57
N SER A 192 16.28 7.49 -26.80
CA SER A 192 15.48 7.64 -28.02
C SER A 192 14.32 8.63 -27.89
N GLY A 193 13.89 8.93 -26.66
CA GLY A 193 12.66 9.68 -26.40
C GLY A 193 11.39 8.87 -26.68
N LEU A 194 11.50 7.56 -26.92
CA LEU A 194 10.36 6.70 -27.15
C LEU A 194 9.49 6.62 -25.89
N VAL A 195 8.19 6.87 -26.07
CA VAL A 195 7.18 6.74 -25.01
C VAL A 195 6.46 5.41 -25.20
N ILE A 196 6.50 4.56 -24.18
CA ILE A 196 5.87 3.26 -24.13
C ILE A 196 4.73 3.31 -23.11
N PHE A 197 3.51 3.09 -23.58
CA PHE A 197 2.36 2.93 -22.69
C PHE A 197 2.56 1.73 -21.77
N VAL A 198 2.37 1.94 -20.47
CA VAL A 198 2.55 0.89 -19.46
C VAL A 198 1.19 0.40 -18.98
N LYS A 199 0.37 1.31 -18.45
CA LYS A 199 -0.90 0.97 -17.80
C LYS A 199 -1.80 2.19 -17.65
N ASP A 200 -3.11 1.99 -17.70
CA ASP A 200 -4.12 3.00 -17.40
C ASP A 200 -5.02 2.57 -16.24
N ASN A 201 -5.98 3.43 -15.88
CA ASN A 201 -6.97 3.18 -14.84
C ASN A 201 -6.40 2.89 -13.44
N ILE A 202 -5.18 3.34 -13.15
CA ILE A 202 -4.57 3.21 -11.84
C ILE A 202 -5.22 4.21 -10.89
N LYS A 203 -5.75 3.74 -9.77
CA LYS A 203 -6.41 4.58 -8.76
C LYS A 203 -5.43 4.97 -7.67
N LEU A 204 -5.19 6.27 -7.52
CA LEU A 204 -4.42 6.82 -6.41
C LEU A 204 -5.38 7.41 -5.38
N PHE A 205 -5.52 6.74 -4.24
CA PHE A 205 -6.31 7.24 -3.12
C PHE A 205 -5.42 8.07 -2.20
N VAL A 206 -5.67 9.36 -2.12
CA VAL A 206 -4.87 10.28 -1.31
C VAL A 206 -5.52 10.45 0.05
N PHE A 207 -4.73 10.25 1.09
CA PHE A 207 -5.12 10.46 2.47
C PHE A 207 -4.47 11.76 2.99
N PRO A 208 -5.25 12.67 3.59
CA PRO A 208 -4.70 13.91 4.12
C PRO A 208 -3.78 13.61 5.30
N ASP A 209 -2.86 14.53 5.60
CA ASP A 209 -1.97 14.40 6.77
C ASP A 209 -2.70 14.64 8.08
N SER A 210 -3.77 15.44 8.04
CA SER A 210 -4.73 15.66 9.12
C SER A 210 -6.14 15.71 8.55
N LEU A 211 -7.06 14.99 9.19
CA LEU A 211 -8.51 15.15 9.09
C LEU A 211 -9.02 16.16 10.12
#